data_AF-A0A7L3W7T4-F1
#
_entry.id   AF-A0A7L3W7T4-F1
#
_cell.length_a   1.000
_cell.length_b   1.000
_cell.length_c   1.000
_cell.angle_alpha   90.00
_cell.angle_beta   90.00
_cell.angle_gamma   90.00
#
_symmetry.space_group_name_H-M   'P 1'
#
loop_
_entity.id
_entity.type
_entity.pdbx_description
1 polymer ?
#
loop_
_entity_poly.entity_id
_entity_poly.type
_entity_poly.pdbx_seq_one_letter_code
_entity_poly.pdbx_strand_id
1 'polypeptide(L)'
;MLLLTCPAQLQRLEGALRRSLPLALPVYGAVLNINRGNPGELEVVVDSWPNFGAVLARRSGEVTHGDTSHPSCHPPPLLHPLTQPGQPPPTVTPRHRLDPGVRVSTLSPAHVDLLNETWAYGGNARSRRYLVEILGRFPNLCLQDGDGQPLCWALTDAFGTGAHGYTLPAHRRRGHMRAVLAMAAQRAQARGFPAFG
;
A
#
# COMPACT_ATOMS: atom_id res chain seq x y z
N MET A 1 6.64 20.02 -16.59
CA MET A 1 5.91 19.18 -15.63
C MET A 1 4.66 19.93 -15.20
N LEU A 2 3.49 19.32 -15.34
CA LEU A 2 2.16 19.89 -15.14
C LEU A 2 1.47 19.18 -13.97
N LEU A 3 1.00 19.95 -12.99
CA LEU A 3 0.21 19.44 -11.87
C LEU A 3 -1.23 19.17 -12.32
N LEU A 4 -1.75 17.97 -12.09
CA LEU A 4 -3.13 17.61 -12.39
C LEU A 4 -4.00 17.70 -11.12
N THR A 5 -4.88 18.68 -11.07
CA THR A 5 -5.84 18.87 -9.97
C THR A 5 -7.30 18.68 -10.40
N CYS A 6 -7.59 18.76 -11.71
CA CYS A 6 -8.94 18.63 -12.24
C CYS A 6 -9.45 17.19 -12.09
N PRO A 7 -10.62 16.96 -11.44
CA PRO A 7 -11.17 15.62 -11.27
C PRO A 7 -11.34 14.84 -12.59
N ALA A 8 -11.78 15.51 -13.66
CA ALA A 8 -11.95 14.88 -14.97
C ALA A 8 -10.60 14.46 -15.59
N GLN A 9 -9.52 15.22 -15.37
CA GLN A 9 -8.17 14.84 -15.81
C GLN A 9 -7.65 13.65 -15.00
N LEU A 10 -7.84 13.66 -13.68
CA LEU A 10 -7.41 12.57 -12.79
C LEU A 10 -8.16 11.26 -13.08
N GLN A 11 -9.46 11.31 -13.40
CA GLN A 11 -10.23 10.14 -13.84
C GLN A 11 -9.74 9.60 -15.19
N ARG A 12 -9.41 10.49 -16.15
CA ARG A 12 -8.83 10.09 -17.43
C ARG A 12 -7.44 9.46 -17.26
N LEU A 13 -6.63 10.03 -16.38
CA LEU A 13 -5.31 9.50 -16.04
C LEU A 13 -5.44 8.11 -15.40
N GLU A 14 -6.36 7.93 -14.44
CA GLU A 14 -6.64 6.62 -13.84
C GLU A 14 -6.97 5.58 -14.92
N GLY A 15 -7.87 5.92 -15.85
CA GLY A 15 -8.24 5.04 -16.96
C GLY A 15 -7.06 4.72 -17.90
N ALA A 16 -6.16 5.67 -18.12
CA ALA A 16 -4.95 5.47 -18.93
C ALA A 16 -3.95 4.55 -18.22
N LEU A 17 -3.65 4.81 -16.95
CA LEU A 17 -2.73 3.99 -16.14
C LEU A 17 -3.26 2.57 -15.95
N ARG A 18 -4.58 2.38 -15.82
CA ARG A 18 -5.20 1.06 -15.72
C ARG A 18 -4.89 0.17 -16.92
N ARG A 19 -4.81 0.74 -18.14
CA ARG A 19 -4.45 0.00 -19.36
C ARG A 19 -2.98 -0.41 -19.43
N SER A 20 -2.14 0.22 -18.62
CA SER A 20 -0.71 -0.04 -18.53
C SER A 20 -0.33 -0.86 -17.29
N LEU A 21 -1.30 -1.45 -16.60
CA LEU A 21 -1.02 -2.40 -15.52
C LEU A 21 -0.39 -3.69 -16.11
N PRO A 22 0.56 -4.32 -15.40
CA PRO A 22 1.03 -4.00 -14.04
C PRO A 22 2.15 -2.94 -13.96
N LEU A 23 2.69 -2.43 -15.09
CA LEU A 23 3.82 -1.50 -15.09
C LEU A 23 3.51 -0.17 -14.36
N ALA A 24 2.28 0.29 -14.45
CA ALA A 24 1.83 1.54 -13.81
C ALA A 24 1.39 1.36 -12.34
N LEU A 25 1.54 0.17 -11.74
CA LEU A 25 0.89 -0.19 -10.48
C LEU A 25 1.11 0.82 -9.33
N PRO A 26 2.35 1.27 -9.00
CA PRO A 26 2.55 2.18 -7.88
C PRO A 26 1.83 3.52 -8.10
N VAL A 27 2.02 4.13 -9.27
CA VAL A 27 1.42 5.44 -9.59
C VAL A 27 -0.09 5.34 -9.76
N TYR A 28 -0.59 4.22 -10.33
CA TYR A 28 -2.02 3.94 -10.44
C TYR A 28 -2.69 3.95 -9.07
N GLY A 29 -2.12 3.26 -8.08
CA GLY A 29 -2.71 3.21 -6.74
C GLY A 29 -2.72 4.57 -6.02
N ALA A 30 -1.69 5.42 -6.23
CA ALA A 30 -1.71 6.80 -5.75
C ALA A 30 -2.82 7.64 -6.41
N VAL A 31 -2.93 7.63 -7.74
CA VAL A 31 -4.00 8.33 -8.47
C VAL A 31 -5.38 7.86 -8.01
N LEU A 32 -5.53 6.55 -7.80
CA LEU A 32 -6.75 5.95 -7.34
C LEU A 32 -7.13 6.38 -5.90
N ASN A 33 -6.14 6.53 -5.01
CA ASN A 33 -6.34 7.12 -3.68
C ASN A 33 -6.70 8.61 -3.77
N ILE A 34 -6.06 9.37 -4.65
CA ILE A 34 -6.37 10.79 -4.89
C ILE A 34 -7.83 10.96 -5.34
N ASN A 35 -8.28 10.16 -6.30
CA ASN A 35 -9.66 10.15 -6.79
C ASN A 35 -10.69 9.76 -5.72
N ARG A 36 -10.24 9.24 -4.57
CA ARG A 36 -11.08 8.77 -3.46
C ARG A 36 -10.87 9.53 -2.16
N GLY A 37 -10.51 10.81 -2.26
CA GLY A 37 -10.38 11.71 -1.12
C GLY A 37 -8.95 11.94 -0.65
N ASN A 38 -7.96 11.35 -1.32
CA ASN A 38 -6.54 11.64 -1.14
C ASN A 38 -6.03 11.54 0.31
N PRO A 39 -6.18 10.38 0.99
CA PRO A 39 -5.73 10.23 2.38
C PRO A 39 -4.23 10.43 2.57
N GLY A 40 -3.43 10.27 1.50
CA GLY A 40 -1.98 10.44 1.52
C GLY A 40 -1.50 11.87 1.29
N GLU A 41 -2.40 12.83 1.02
CA GLU A 41 -2.05 14.21 0.65
C GLU A 41 -1.04 14.24 -0.52
N LEU A 42 -1.25 13.36 -1.51
CA LEU A 42 -0.41 13.26 -2.68
C LEU A 42 -0.89 14.19 -3.78
N GLU A 43 0.04 14.61 -4.62
CA GLU A 43 -0.22 15.31 -5.87
C GLU A 43 0.39 14.54 -7.04
N VAL A 44 -0.20 14.71 -8.22
CA VAL A 44 0.22 14.02 -9.44
C VAL A 44 0.66 15.02 -10.48
N VAL A 45 1.86 14.79 -10.99
CA VAL A 45 2.53 15.64 -11.96
C VAL A 45 2.85 14.81 -13.19
N VAL A 46 2.57 15.37 -14.37
CA VAL A 46 2.86 14.75 -15.67
C VAL A 46 3.83 15.60 -16.48
N ASP A 47 4.52 15.03 -17.45
CA ASP A 47 5.37 15.80 -18.37
C ASP A 47 4.56 16.67 -19.34
N SER A 48 3.50 16.11 -19.91
CA SER A 48 2.57 16.78 -20.84
C SER A 48 1.13 16.26 -20.69
N TRP A 49 0.13 16.97 -21.22
CA TRP A 49 -1.28 16.55 -21.16
C TRP A 49 -2.00 16.93 -22.47
N PRO A 50 -2.90 16.09 -23.03
CA PRO A 50 -3.39 14.80 -22.54
C PRO A 50 -2.49 13.59 -22.84
N ASN A 51 -1.49 13.76 -23.71
CA ASN A 51 -0.52 12.72 -24.03
C ASN A 51 0.68 12.91 -23.10
N PHE A 52 0.96 11.94 -22.23
CA PHE A 52 2.05 11.98 -21.26
C PHE A 52 2.99 10.79 -21.47
N GLY A 53 4.29 10.99 -21.26
CA GLY A 53 5.30 9.93 -21.22
C GLY A 53 5.70 9.56 -19.79
N ALA A 54 5.55 10.49 -18.85
CA ALA A 54 5.94 10.29 -17.45
C ALA A 54 4.85 10.78 -16.49
N VAL A 55 4.66 10.04 -15.40
CA VAL A 55 3.74 10.39 -14.31
C VAL A 55 4.45 10.20 -12.98
N LEU A 56 4.43 11.23 -12.15
CA LEU A 56 5.01 11.24 -10.82
C LEU A 56 3.90 11.53 -9.81
N ALA A 57 3.81 10.69 -8.77
CA ALA A 57 3.02 10.98 -7.58
C ALA A 57 3.97 11.31 -6.42
N ARG A 58 3.76 12.44 -5.75
CA ARG A 58 4.61 12.92 -4.64
C ARG A 58 3.78 13.57 -3.54
N ARG A 59 4.37 13.87 -2.38
CA ARG A 59 3.69 14.62 -1.32
C ARG A 59 3.42 16.05 -1.79
N SER A 60 2.22 16.56 -1.49
CA SER A 60 1.85 17.95 -1.75
C SER A 60 2.81 18.90 -1.02
N GLY A 61 3.33 19.92 -1.73
CA GLY A 61 4.23 20.93 -1.16
C GLY A 61 5.72 20.58 -1.16
N GLU A 62 6.11 19.42 -1.72
CA GLU A 62 7.53 19.09 -1.97
C GLU A 62 8.04 19.88 -3.19
N VAL A 63 8.26 21.18 -3.01
CA VAL A 63 9.05 22.00 -3.93
C VAL A 63 10.52 21.67 -3.66
N THR A 64 11.21 21.13 -4.66
CA THR A 64 12.64 20.81 -4.60
C THR A 64 13.45 22.09 -4.41
N HIS A 65 13.69 22.49 -3.15
CA HIS A 65 14.95 23.13 -2.82
C HIS A 65 15.97 22.00 -2.73
N GLY A 66 16.92 22.00 -3.67
CA GLY A 66 18.02 21.05 -3.67
C GLY A 66 18.85 21.26 -2.41
N ASP A 67 18.59 20.47 -1.39
CA ASP A 67 19.52 20.28 -0.28
C ASP A 67 19.99 18.84 -0.27
N THR A 68 21.27 18.71 -0.59
CA THR A 68 22.00 17.46 -0.67
C THR A 68 22.28 16.99 0.75
N SER A 69 21.51 16.01 1.24
CA SER A 69 21.95 15.05 2.27
C SER A 69 20.89 13.96 2.49
N HIS A 70 20.68 13.14 1.46
CA HIS A 70 20.07 11.81 1.64
C HIS A 70 21.16 10.80 2.02
N PRO A 71 21.00 9.98 3.08
CA PRO A 71 21.73 8.73 3.14
C PRO A 71 21.24 7.84 1.99
N SER A 72 22.18 7.39 1.17
CA SER A 72 22.01 6.53 -0.01
C SER A 72 20.92 5.46 0.20
N CYS A 73 19.74 5.68 -0.38
CA CYS A 73 18.86 4.59 -0.78
C CYS A 73 19.22 4.29 -2.22
N HIS A 74 20.00 3.23 -2.42
CA HIS A 74 20.27 2.71 -3.76
C HIS A 74 18.95 2.47 -4.50
N PRO A 75 18.79 2.95 -5.74
CA PRO A 75 17.69 2.49 -6.56
C PRO A 75 17.88 0.98 -6.79
N PRO A 76 16.84 0.14 -6.67
CA PRO A 76 16.96 -1.24 -7.11
C PRO A 76 17.34 -1.26 -8.60
N PRO A 77 18.16 -2.23 -9.06
CA PRO A 77 18.50 -2.34 -10.46
C PRO A 77 17.23 -2.51 -11.29
N LEU A 78 17.18 -1.82 -12.44
CA LEU A 78 16.12 -1.97 -13.42
C LEU A 78 16.04 -3.45 -13.82
N LEU A 79 15.03 -4.17 -13.31
CA LEU A 79 14.77 -5.55 -13.67
C LEU A 79 14.40 -5.61 -15.15
N HIS A 80 15.11 -6.46 -15.90
CA HIS A 80 14.77 -6.86 -17.27
C HIS A 80 13.31 -7.35 -17.34
N PRO A 81 12.63 -7.22 -18.50
CA PRO A 81 11.22 -7.55 -18.61
C PRO A 81 10.99 -9.03 -18.30
N LEU A 82 10.38 -9.29 -17.14
CA LEU A 82 9.78 -10.58 -16.84
C LEU A 82 8.55 -10.72 -17.74
N THR A 83 8.49 -11.82 -18.49
CA THR A 83 7.32 -12.24 -19.26
C THR A 83 6.07 -12.09 -18.40
N GLN A 84 5.11 -11.31 -18.89
CA GLN A 84 3.90 -10.94 -18.17
C GLN A 84 3.05 -12.18 -17.88
N PRO A 85 2.75 -12.51 -16.61
CA PRO A 85 1.58 -13.32 -16.33
C PRO A 85 0.36 -12.46 -16.63
N GLY A 86 -0.46 -12.90 -17.58
CA GLY A 86 -1.77 -12.32 -17.83
C GLY A 86 -2.54 -12.23 -16.50
N GLN A 87 -3.28 -11.13 -16.33
CA GLN A 87 -4.11 -10.88 -15.16
C GLN A 87 -4.95 -12.14 -14.87
N PRO A 88 -4.75 -12.83 -13.73
CA PRO A 88 -5.55 -14.00 -13.45
C PRO A 88 -7.02 -13.57 -13.37
N PRO A 89 -7.97 -14.42 -13.82
CA PRO A 89 -9.39 -14.17 -13.61
C PRO A 89 -9.65 -13.90 -12.13
N PRO A 90 -10.73 -13.20 -11.74
CA PRO A 90 -11.05 -12.97 -10.34
C PRO A 90 -11.13 -14.32 -9.63
N THR A 91 -10.04 -14.68 -8.95
CA THR A 91 -9.94 -15.96 -8.26
C THR A 91 -10.95 -15.89 -7.14
N VAL A 92 -11.98 -16.75 -7.20
CA VAL A 92 -12.83 -17.05 -6.06
C VAL A 92 -11.88 -17.61 -4.99
N THR A 93 -11.36 -16.73 -4.16
CA THR A 93 -10.35 -17.10 -3.17
C THR A 93 -11.07 -17.96 -2.15
N PRO A 94 -10.63 -19.20 -1.93
CA PRO A 94 -11.28 -20.06 -0.95
C PRO A 94 -11.31 -19.32 0.39
N ARG A 95 -12.47 -19.31 1.05
CA ARG A 95 -12.60 -18.72 2.39
C ARG A 95 -11.52 -19.34 3.28
N HIS A 96 -10.55 -18.54 3.69
CA HIS A 96 -9.52 -19.01 4.61
C HIS A 96 -10.20 -19.30 5.95
N ARG A 97 -10.33 -20.58 6.27
CA ARG A 97 -10.81 -21.02 7.58
C ARG A 97 -9.72 -20.68 8.59
N LEU A 98 -9.98 -19.67 9.41
CA LEU A 98 -9.12 -19.30 10.53
C LEU A 98 -9.29 -20.32 11.65
N ASP A 99 -8.24 -20.50 12.46
CA ASP A 99 -8.31 -21.36 13.64
C ASP A 99 -9.40 -20.89 14.60
N PRO A 100 -10.09 -21.80 15.31
CA PRO A 100 -11.04 -21.43 16.36
C PRO A 100 -10.36 -20.53 17.40
N GLY A 101 -10.84 -19.30 17.56
CA GLY A 101 -10.27 -18.29 18.46
C GLY A 101 -9.50 -17.17 17.77
N VAL A 102 -9.15 -17.32 16.48
CA VAL A 102 -8.55 -16.24 15.70
C VAL A 102 -9.66 -15.37 15.09
N ARG A 103 -9.57 -14.06 15.32
CA ARG A 103 -10.56 -13.07 14.86
C ARG A 103 -9.93 -12.06 13.92
N VAL A 104 -10.67 -11.66 12.89
CA VAL A 104 -10.30 -10.55 12.01
C VAL A 104 -10.65 -9.24 12.69
N SER A 105 -9.70 -8.31 12.70
CA SER A 105 -9.80 -7.01 13.35
C SER A 105 -9.00 -5.95 12.57
N THR A 106 -8.83 -4.78 13.19
CA THR A 106 -7.97 -3.68 12.73
C THR A 106 -6.98 -3.30 13.81
N LEU A 107 -5.84 -2.75 13.42
CA LEU A 107 -4.89 -2.13 14.31
C LEU A 107 -5.40 -0.75 14.74
N SER A 108 -5.28 -0.46 16.03
CA SER A 108 -5.47 0.85 16.64
C SER A 108 -4.11 1.50 17.01
N PRO A 109 -4.08 2.80 17.37
CA PRO A 109 -2.87 3.48 17.83
C PRO A 109 -2.17 2.81 19.03
N ALA A 110 -2.90 2.04 19.83
CA ALA A 110 -2.35 1.28 20.96
C ALA A 110 -1.33 0.21 20.53
N HIS A 111 -1.35 -0.24 19.27
CA HIS A 111 -0.45 -1.27 18.77
C HIS A 111 0.79 -0.70 18.07
N VAL A 112 0.93 0.63 17.98
CA VAL A 112 2.02 1.28 17.25
C VAL A 112 3.38 0.87 17.80
N ASP A 113 3.51 0.76 19.12
CA ASP A 113 4.78 0.42 19.76
C ASP A 113 5.21 -1.01 19.39
N LEU A 114 4.26 -1.96 19.38
CA LEU A 114 4.51 -3.33 18.89
C LEU A 114 4.97 -3.35 17.43
N LEU A 115 4.31 -2.59 16.54
CA LEU A 115 4.70 -2.50 15.14
C LEU A 115 6.10 -1.89 15.00
N ASN A 116 6.39 -0.87 15.80
CA ASN A 116 7.67 -0.18 15.79
C ASN A 116 8.79 -1.09 16.26
N GLU A 117 8.58 -1.93 17.27
CA GLU A 117 9.57 -2.86 17.78
C GLU A 117 9.81 -4.04 16.83
N THR A 118 8.76 -4.52 16.14
CA THR A 118 8.85 -5.69 15.25
C THR A 118 9.35 -5.36 13.85
N TRP A 119 9.33 -4.08 13.46
CA TRP A 119 9.83 -3.64 12.16
C TRP A 119 11.35 -3.48 12.17
N ALA A 120 12.05 -4.08 11.20
CA ALA A 120 13.51 -4.02 11.12
C ALA A 120 14.10 -2.60 11.02
N TYR A 121 13.34 -1.64 10.47
CA TYR A 121 13.71 -0.22 10.39
C TYR A 121 13.02 0.63 11.49
N GLY A 122 12.35 -0.05 12.41
CA GLY A 122 11.61 0.53 13.51
C GLY A 122 12.49 0.91 14.71
N GLY A 123 11.90 0.88 15.89
CA GLY A 123 12.57 1.13 17.17
C GLY A 123 12.97 2.59 17.42
N ASN A 124 12.43 3.54 16.66
CA ASN A 124 12.76 4.96 16.81
C ASN A 124 11.53 5.87 16.70
N ALA A 125 11.68 7.14 17.12
CA ALA A 125 10.56 8.08 17.15
C ALA A 125 10.02 8.41 15.74
N ARG A 126 10.88 8.39 14.72
CA ARG A 126 10.50 8.68 13.33
C ARG A 126 9.64 7.55 12.76
N SER A 127 10.07 6.30 12.91
CA SER A 127 9.29 5.13 12.50
C SER A 127 7.97 5.04 13.25
N ARG A 128 7.97 5.30 14.56
CA ARG A 128 6.75 5.40 15.37
C ARG A 128 5.77 6.43 14.81
N ARG A 129 6.23 7.66 14.52
CA ARG A 129 5.38 8.73 13.97
C ARG A 129 4.79 8.35 12.61
N TYR A 130 5.61 7.75 11.75
CA TYR A 130 5.16 7.23 10.46
C TYR A 130 4.10 6.12 10.61
N LEU A 131 4.27 5.21 11.58
CA LEU A 131 3.30 4.15 11.88
C LEU A 131 1.96 4.70 12.42
N VAL A 132 1.98 5.73 13.26
CA VAL A 132 0.76 6.44 13.69
C VAL A 132 0.04 7.03 12.47
N GLU A 133 0.78 7.70 11.59
CA GLU A 133 0.23 8.36 10.41
C GLU A 133 -0.41 7.36 9.44
N ILE A 134 0.29 6.27 9.12
CA ILE A 134 -0.22 5.27 8.17
C ILE A 134 -1.46 4.55 8.72
N LEU A 135 -1.49 4.23 10.03
CA LEU A 135 -2.65 3.60 10.67
C LEU A 135 -3.87 4.53 10.72
N GLY A 136 -3.66 5.85 10.84
CA GLY A 136 -4.74 6.83 10.84
C GLY A 136 -5.29 7.14 9.45
N ARG A 137 -4.51 6.92 8.38
CA ARG A 137 -4.85 7.34 7.02
C ARG A 137 -5.26 6.18 6.11
N PHE A 138 -4.69 5.00 6.32
CA PHE A 138 -4.80 3.90 5.37
C PHE A 138 -5.41 2.64 5.96
N PRO A 139 -6.06 1.82 5.12
CA PRO A 139 -6.56 0.51 5.53
C PRO A 139 -5.48 -0.37 6.15
N ASN A 140 -5.92 -1.15 7.12
CA ASN A 140 -5.13 -2.21 7.71
C ASN A 140 -6.03 -3.42 8.00
N LEU A 141 -5.41 -4.57 8.17
CA LEU A 141 -6.07 -5.80 8.59
C LEU A 141 -5.20 -6.48 9.63
N CYS A 142 -5.82 -6.91 10.72
CA CYS A 142 -5.18 -7.62 11.82
C CYS A 142 -5.91 -8.93 12.08
N LEU A 143 -5.16 -9.95 12.48
CA LEU A 143 -5.66 -11.14 13.16
C LEU A 143 -5.29 -11.03 14.62
N GLN A 144 -6.27 -11.24 15.49
CA GLN A 144 -6.13 -11.23 16.94
C GLN A 144 -6.56 -12.57 17.54
N ASP A 145 -6.06 -12.89 18.73
CA ASP A 145 -6.56 -14.02 19.51
C ASP A 145 -7.85 -13.68 20.27
N GLY A 146 -8.27 -14.58 21.16
CA GLY A 146 -9.45 -14.41 22.00
C GLY A 146 -9.36 -13.25 22.99
N ASP A 147 -8.14 -12.86 23.37
CA ASP A 147 -7.85 -11.78 24.31
C ASP A 147 -7.63 -10.43 23.60
N GLY A 148 -7.76 -10.41 22.27
CA GLY A 148 -7.60 -9.21 21.45
C GLY A 148 -6.14 -8.87 21.12
N GLN A 149 -5.18 -9.76 21.42
CA GLN A 149 -3.77 -9.51 21.13
C GLN A 149 -3.45 -9.75 19.64
N PRO A 150 -2.74 -8.82 18.96
CA PRO A 150 -2.34 -9.00 17.57
C PRO A 150 -1.43 -10.21 17.36
N LEU A 151 -1.76 -11.03 16.37
CA LEU A 151 -0.98 -12.22 15.97
C LEU A 151 -0.26 -11.99 14.64
N CYS A 152 -0.96 -11.36 13.70
CA CYS A 152 -0.53 -11.14 12.33
C CYS A 152 -1.28 -9.94 11.73
N TRP A 153 -0.61 -9.13 10.91
CA TRP A 153 -1.24 -7.98 10.29
C TRP A 153 -0.63 -7.64 8.94
N ALA A 154 -1.34 -6.81 8.17
CA ALA A 154 -0.84 -6.13 6.99
C ALA A 154 -1.47 -4.74 6.89
N LEU A 155 -0.69 -3.77 6.42
CA LEU A 155 -1.12 -2.40 6.17
C LEU A 155 -1.11 -2.15 4.66
N THR A 156 -1.72 -1.04 4.25
CA THR A 156 -1.53 -0.47 2.92
C THR A 156 -0.92 0.91 3.02
N ASP A 157 -0.10 1.29 2.05
CA ASP A 157 0.49 2.63 1.97
C ASP A 157 -0.28 3.59 1.04
N ALA A 158 0.30 4.78 0.81
CA ALA A 158 -0.29 5.82 -0.03
C ALA A 158 -0.44 5.43 -1.51
N PHE A 159 0.26 4.40 -1.94
CA PHE A 159 0.18 3.84 -3.29
C PHE A 159 -0.77 2.63 -3.35
N GLY A 160 -1.51 2.34 -2.27
CA GLY A 160 -2.39 1.18 -2.20
C GLY A 160 -1.62 -0.15 -2.19
N THR A 161 -0.32 -0.11 -1.88
CA THR A 161 0.55 -1.28 -1.87
C THR A 161 0.55 -1.90 -0.48
N GLY A 162 0.54 -3.23 -0.42
CA GLY A 162 0.70 -3.96 0.84
C GLY A 162 2.05 -3.64 1.49
N ALA A 163 2.02 -3.20 2.74
CA ALA A 163 3.20 -2.77 3.50
C ALA A 163 3.12 -3.28 4.94
N HIS A 164 4.27 -3.30 5.63
CA HIS A 164 4.38 -3.62 7.06
C HIS A 164 3.67 -4.91 7.49
N GLY A 165 3.65 -5.90 6.59
CA GLY A 165 3.10 -7.21 6.88
C GLY A 165 3.98 -7.97 7.87
N TYR A 166 3.42 -8.43 8.98
CA TYR A 166 4.17 -9.20 9.97
C TYR A 166 3.33 -10.30 10.61
N THR A 167 3.99 -11.39 11.01
CA THR A 167 3.42 -12.43 11.87
C THR A 167 4.36 -12.64 13.05
N LEU A 168 3.82 -12.51 14.26
CA LEU A 168 4.56 -12.75 15.49
C LEU A 168 5.21 -14.14 15.47
N PRO A 169 6.45 -14.29 15.96
CA PRO A 169 7.19 -15.55 15.90
C PRO A 169 6.40 -16.78 16.36
N ALA A 170 5.66 -16.67 17.48
CA ALA A 170 4.85 -17.75 18.04
C ALA A 170 3.68 -18.21 17.13
N HIS A 171 3.27 -17.38 16.17
CA HIS A 171 2.12 -17.62 15.29
C HIS A 171 2.50 -17.87 13.83
N ARG A 172 3.81 -18.01 13.54
CA ARG A 172 4.31 -18.33 12.19
C ARG A 172 3.98 -19.76 11.78
N ARG A 173 4.05 -20.02 10.47
CA ARG A 173 3.81 -21.34 9.86
C ARG A 173 2.39 -21.91 10.05
N ARG A 174 1.43 -21.08 10.47
CA ARG A 174 0.00 -21.43 10.61
C ARG A 174 -0.88 -20.88 9.47
N GLY A 175 -0.28 -20.26 8.46
CA GLY A 175 -1.03 -19.70 7.33
C GLY A 175 -1.71 -18.34 7.58
N HIS A 176 -1.52 -17.72 8.76
CA HIS A 176 -2.07 -16.41 9.11
C HIS A 176 -1.76 -15.32 8.08
N MET A 177 -0.49 -15.17 7.67
CA MET A 177 -0.11 -14.15 6.67
C MET A 177 -0.82 -14.37 5.34
N ARG A 178 -0.94 -15.63 4.90
CA ARG A 178 -1.68 -15.96 3.66
C ARG A 178 -3.15 -15.54 3.77
N ALA A 179 -3.78 -15.81 4.91
CA ALA A 179 -5.16 -15.40 5.14
C ALA A 179 -5.31 -13.86 5.18
N VAL A 180 -4.41 -13.16 5.88
CA VAL A 180 -4.40 -11.69 5.95
C VAL A 180 -4.25 -11.07 4.56
N LEU A 181 -3.28 -11.51 3.77
CA LEU A 181 -3.04 -10.99 2.43
C LEU A 181 -4.21 -11.26 1.49
N ALA A 182 -4.81 -12.46 1.53
CA ALA A 182 -5.98 -12.78 0.73
C ALA A 182 -7.20 -11.91 1.10
N MET A 183 -7.47 -11.71 2.40
CA MET A 183 -8.56 -10.83 2.84
C MET A 183 -8.28 -9.35 2.52
N ALA A 184 -7.02 -8.91 2.66
CA ALA A 184 -6.62 -7.56 2.28
C ALA A 184 -6.79 -7.33 0.77
N ALA A 185 -6.40 -8.30 -0.06
CA ALA A 185 -6.61 -8.28 -1.51
C ALA A 185 -8.10 -8.20 -1.87
N GLN A 186 -8.95 -9.00 -1.22
CA GLN A 186 -10.41 -8.94 -1.43
C GLN A 186 -10.99 -7.56 -1.07
N ARG A 187 -10.56 -6.97 0.06
CA ARG A 187 -10.98 -5.62 0.47
C ARG A 187 -10.47 -4.54 -0.49
N ALA A 188 -9.25 -4.69 -1.00
CA ALA A 188 -8.67 -3.80 -2.00
C ALA A 188 -9.44 -3.87 -3.33
N GLN A 189 -9.74 -5.07 -3.82
CA GLN A 189 -10.53 -5.31 -5.03
C GLN A 189 -11.96 -4.80 -4.93
N ALA A 190 -12.62 -4.96 -3.77
CA ALA A 190 -13.94 -4.37 -3.52
C ALA A 190 -13.91 -2.84 -3.60
N ARG A 191 -12.75 -2.24 -3.35
CA ARG A 191 -12.46 -0.82 -3.57
C ARG A 191 -11.81 -0.58 -4.93
N GLY A 192 -11.86 -1.48 -5.91
CA GLY A 192 -11.31 -1.27 -7.24
C GLY A 192 -9.78 -1.17 -7.35
N PHE A 193 -9.03 -1.48 -6.30
CA PHE A 193 -7.58 -1.67 -6.41
C PHE A 193 -7.29 -3.07 -6.99
N PRO A 194 -6.40 -3.18 -7.98
CA PRO A 194 -5.96 -4.49 -8.45
C PRO A 194 -5.10 -5.17 -7.38
N ALA A 195 -5.16 -6.50 -7.32
CA ALA A 195 -4.29 -7.29 -6.46
C ALA A 195 -3.32 -8.09 -7.33
N PHE A 196 -2.03 -7.92 -7.08
CA PHE A 196 -0.95 -8.65 -7.72
C PHE A 196 -0.10 -9.29 -6.61
N GLY A 197 0.20 -10.59 -6.72
CA GLY A 197 0.96 -11.33 -5.72
C GLY A 197 0.65 -12.82 -5.70
#